data_AF-A0A0Q8SYN0-F1
#
_entry.id   AF-A0A0Q8SYN0-F1
#
_cell.length_a   1.000
_cell.length_b   1.000
_cell.length_c   1.000
_cell.angle_alpha   90.00
_cell.angle_beta   90.00
_cell.angle_gamma   90.00
#
_symmetry.space_group_name_H-M   'P 1'
#
loop_
_entity.id
_entity.type
_entity.pdbx_description
1 polymer ?
#
loop_
_entity_poly.entity_id
_entity_poly.type
_entity_poly.pdbx_seq_one_letter_code
_entity_poly.pdbx_strand_id
1 'polypeptide(L)'
;MAAPRGNWIAVASANHARRGCVEPEAGYMQVCHGKVAPLRRVKPGDRVAYYAPTVTMGGSDKLQAFVSLGLVKPGEPYAFDMGGGFVPFRKGVDYVPAREAAIAPLLDHFEFVQDRARWGYAFRFGLFAVSDHDMRLIADAMGASADSLHL
;
A
#
# COMPACT_ATOMS: atom_id res chain seq x y z
N MET A 1 5.99 -6.48 25.57
CA MET A 1 5.47 -6.85 24.24
C MET A 1 5.41 -5.58 23.40
N ALA A 2 5.93 -5.58 22.18
CA ALA A 2 5.72 -4.46 21.26
C ALA A 2 4.21 -4.35 20.95
N ALA A 3 3.69 -3.12 20.81
CA ALA A 3 2.30 -2.93 20.41
C ALA A 3 2.04 -3.63 19.06
N PRO A 4 0.85 -4.22 18.84
CA PRO A 4 0.52 -4.84 17.57
C PRO A 4 0.62 -3.81 16.44
N ARG A 5 1.29 -4.22 15.35
CA ARG A 5 1.52 -3.39 14.15
C ARG A 5 0.22 -3.30 13.35
N GLY A 6 -0.08 -2.12 12.79
CA GLY A 6 -1.18 -1.97 11.84
C GLY A 6 -0.79 -2.53 10.48
N ASN A 7 -1.79 -3.04 9.74
CA ASN A 7 -1.63 -3.46 8.35
C ASN A 7 -2.56 -2.65 7.45
N TRP A 8 -2.04 -2.20 6.32
CA TRP A 8 -2.73 -1.28 5.43
C TRP A 8 -2.65 -1.73 3.98
N ILE A 9 -3.76 -1.60 3.27
CA ILE A 9 -3.77 -1.60 1.80
C ILE A 9 -3.93 -0.15 1.33
N ALA A 10 -2.95 0.31 0.56
CA ALA A 10 -2.95 1.60 -0.13
C ALA A 10 -3.34 1.41 -1.60
N VAL A 11 -4.20 2.28 -2.13
CA VAL A 11 -4.70 2.19 -3.51
C VAL A 11 -4.13 3.34 -4.33
N ALA A 12 -3.41 3.01 -5.41
CA ALA A 12 -2.89 3.97 -6.39
C ALA A 12 -2.65 3.29 -7.73
N SER A 13 -2.40 4.04 -8.80
CA SER A 13 -1.95 3.43 -10.05
C SER A 13 -0.57 2.78 -9.87
N ALA A 14 -0.28 1.76 -10.68
CA ALA A 14 0.99 1.03 -10.59
C ALA A 14 2.20 1.95 -10.79
N ASN A 15 2.14 2.85 -11.78
CA ASN A 15 3.23 3.80 -12.03
C ASN A 15 3.50 4.72 -10.82
N HIS A 16 2.44 5.16 -10.12
CA HIS A 16 2.57 5.98 -8.92
C HIS A 16 3.20 5.20 -7.77
N ALA A 17 2.71 3.99 -7.51
CA ALA A 17 3.23 3.14 -6.44
C ALA A 17 4.69 2.71 -6.69
N ARG A 18 5.01 2.29 -7.92
CA ARG A 18 6.38 1.92 -8.32
C ARG A 18 7.35 3.09 -8.17
N ARG A 19 6.96 4.30 -8.60
CA ARG A 19 7.78 5.51 -8.43
C ARG A 19 8.12 5.76 -6.95
N GLY A 20 7.13 5.66 -6.07
CA GLY A 20 7.37 5.80 -4.63
C GLY A 20 8.21 4.68 -4.03
N CYS A 21 8.17 3.48 -4.64
CA CYS A 21 8.95 2.33 -4.21
C CYS A 21 10.44 2.40 -4.58
N VAL A 22 10.75 2.90 -5.79
CA VAL A 22 12.12 2.92 -6.34
C VAL A 22 12.83 4.27 -6.16
N GLU A 23 12.27 5.17 -5.36
CA GLU A 23 12.88 6.48 -5.07
C GLU A 23 14.27 6.27 -4.45
N PRO A 24 15.36 6.75 -5.10
CA PRO A 24 16.73 6.39 -4.72
C PRO A 24 17.16 6.86 -3.33
N GLU A 25 16.59 7.98 -2.86
CA GLU A 25 16.94 8.55 -1.55
C GLU A 25 16.21 7.83 -0.41
N ALA A 26 14.90 7.58 -0.59
CA ALA A 26 14.07 6.82 0.34
C ALA A 26 12.70 6.52 -0.29
N GLY A 27 12.23 5.29 -0.13
CA GLY A 27 10.88 4.92 -0.48
C GLY A 27 9.83 5.72 0.29
N TYR A 28 8.69 6.00 -0.35
CA TYR A 28 7.58 6.73 0.27
C TYR A 28 6.22 6.16 -0.11
N MET A 29 5.22 6.45 0.71
CA MET A 29 3.80 6.33 0.38
C MET A 29 3.15 7.72 0.25
N GLN A 30 2.30 7.84 -0.76
CA GLN A 30 1.43 8.97 -1.02
C GLN A 30 0.09 8.42 -1.48
N VAL A 31 -1.00 8.79 -0.81
CA VAL A 31 -2.34 8.24 -1.06
C VAL A 31 -3.39 9.35 -1.08
N CYS A 32 -4.61 9.02 -1.51
CA CYS A 32 -5.78 9.89 -1.41
C CYS A 32 -5.54 11.32 -1.95
N HIS A 33 -4.91 11.43 -3.13
CA HIS A 33 -4.55 12.70 -3.77
C HIS A 33 -3.61 13.60 -2.95
N GLY A 34 -2.75 13.01 -2.12
CA GLY A 34 -1.76 13.73 -1.32
C GLY A 34 -2.30 14.32 -0.02
N LYS A 35 -3.49 13.89 0.43
CA LYS A 35 -4.07 14.34 1.71
C LYS A 35 -3.26 13.81 2.90
N VAL A 36 -3.09 14.65 3.92
CA VAL A 36 -2.38 14.29 5.16
C VAL A 36 -3.18 13.38 6.08
N ALA A 37 -4.50 13.54 6.15
CA ALA A 37 -5.34 12.87 7.14
C ALA A 37 -5.27 11.33 7.11
N PRO A 38 -5.28 10.66 5.93
CA PRO A 38 -5.08 9.21 5.87
C PRO A 38 -3.71 8.77 6.39
N LEU A 39 -2.64 9.51 6.08
CA LEU A 39 -1.27 9.17 6.50
C LEU A 39 -1.05 9.28 8.01
N ARG A 40 -1.77 10.16 8.71
CA ARG A 40 -1.70 10.28 10.18
C ARG A 40 -2.22 9.04 10.91
N ARG A 41 -3.04 8.21 10.26
CA ARG A 41 -3.55 6.96 10.84
C ARG A 41 -2.50 5.85 10.82
N VAL A 42 -1.55 5.93 9.88
CA VAL A 42 -0.48 4.96 9.68
C VAL A 42 0.67 5.28 10.62
N LYS A 43 1.06 4.33 11.47
CA LYS A 43 2.09 4.52 12.49
C LYS A 43 3.45 3.96 12.05
N PRO A 44 4.57 4.45 12.62
CA PRO A 44 5.86 3.81 12.44
C PRO A 44 5.81 2.32 12.75
N GLY A 45 6.38 1.50 11.87
CA GLY A 45 6.40 0.06 11.98
C GLY A 45 5.13 -0.67 11.50
N ASP A 46 4.10 0.06 11.05
CA ASP A 46 2.97 -0.54 10.33
C ASP A 46 3.42 -1.09 8.97
N ARG A 47 2.67 -2.05 8.45
CA ARG A 47 2.89 -2.65 7.12
C ARG A 47 1.97 -2.02 6.10
N VAL A 48 2.47 -1.76 4.89
CA VAL A 48 1.67 -1.23 3.79
C VAL A 48 1.90 -2.03 2.52
N ALA A 49 0.81 -2.50 1.91
CA ALA A 49 0.78 -3.09 0.58
C ALA A 49 0.09 -2.12 -0.40
N TYR A 50 0.75 -1.80 -1.51
CA TYR A 50 0.11 -1.05 -2.59
C TYR A 50 -0.64 -1.99 -3.53
N TYR A 51 -1.95 -1.80 -3.62
CA TYR A 51 -2.80 -2.38 -4.64
C TYR A 51 -3.04 -1.38 -5.77
N ALA A 52 -2.86 -1.85 -7.01
CA ALA A 52 -3.05 -1.08 -8.22
C ALA A 52 -4.23 -1.62 -9.06
N PRO A 53 -5.36 -0.90 -9.15
CA PRO A 53 -6.45 -1.28 -10.05
C PRO A 53 -6.07 -1.08 -11.51
N THR A 54 -5.23 -0.08 -11.81
CA THR A 54 -4.78 0.32 -13.15
C THR A 54 -3.27 0.58 -13.18
N VAL A 55 -2.68 0.53 -14.37
CA VAL A 55 -1.24 0.86 -14.55
C VAL A 55 -1.05 2.38 -14.51
N THR A 56 -1.89 3.13 -15.22
CA THR A 56 -1.83 4.59 -15.28
C THR A 56 -2.93 5.25 -14.44
N MET A 57 -2.66 6.48 -13.98
CA MET A 57 -3.61 7.25 -13.18
C MET A 57 -4.77 7.72 -14.07
N GLY A 58 -6.01 7.36 -13.71
CA GLY A 58 -7.20 7.71 -14.49
C GLY A 58 -7.33 6.96 -15.83
N GLY A 59 -6.44 6.02 -16.11
CA GLY A 59 -6.47 5.19 -17.32
C GLY A 59 -7.48 4.05 -17.24
N SER A 60 -7.71 3.40 -18.38
CA SER A 60 -8.51 2.17 -18.51
C SER A 60 -7.66 0.89 -18.53
N ASP A 61 -6.35 1.01 -18.35
CA ASP A 61 -5.36 -0.06 -18.37
C ASP A 61 -5.37 -0.87 -17.08
N LYS A 62 -6.37 -1.75 -16.98
CA LYS A 62 -6.60 -2.64 -15.84
C LYS A 62 -5.36 -3.48 -15.49
N LEU A 63 -4.94 -3.44 -14.23
CA LEU A 63 -3.87 -4.28 -13.66
C LEU A 63 -4.39 -5.22 -12.59
N GLN A 64 -5.04 -4.68 -11.55
CA GLN A 64 -5.56 -5.40 -10.39
C GLN A 64 -4.54 -6.29 -9.68
N ALA A 65 -3.40 -5.71 -9.31
CA ALA A 65 -2.31 -6.41 -8.64
C ALA A 65 -1.76 -5.63 -7.45
N PHE A 66 -1.19 -6.34 -6.48
CA PHE A 66 -0.28 -5.75 -5.51
C PHE A 66 1.09 -5.53 -6.17
N VAL A 67 1.67 -4.35 -5.98
CA VAL A 67 2.85 -3.91 -6.73
C VAL A 67 4.05 -3.52 -5.86
N SER A 68 3.82 -3.19 -4.58
CA SER A 68 4.89 -2.96 -3.61
C SER A 68 4.40 -3.23 -2.18
N LEU A 69 5.32 -3.58 -1.29
CA LEU A 69 5.06 -3.95 0.10
C LEU A 69 6.23 -3.49 0.98
N GLY A 70 5.96 -2.99 2.17
CA GLY A 70 7.01 -2.50 3.07
C GLY A 70 6.55 -2.10 4.46
N LEU A 71 7.52 -1.61 5.24
CA LEU A 71 7.34 -1.12 6.61
C LEU A 71 7.39 0.40 6.64
N VAL A 72 6.48 1.01 7.38
CA VAL A 72 6.38 2.45 7.50
C VAL A 72 7.49 2.96 8.41
N LYS A 73 8.28 3.93 7.93
CA LYS A 73 9.41 4.49 8.67
C LYS A 73 8.93 5.36 9.85
N PRO A 74 9.78 5.54 10.88
CA PRO A 74 9.59 6.61 11.86
C PRO A 74 9.44 7.97 11.20
N GLY A 75 8.65 8.84 11.84
CA GLY A 75 8.41 10.21 11.41
C GLY A 75 6.95 10.52 11.10
N GLU A 76 6.68 11.82 11.04
CA GLU A 76 5.37 12.37 10.68
C GLU A 76 5.22 12.47 9.14
N PRO A 77 3.98 12.49 8.62
CA PRO A 77 3.76 12.86 7.23
C PRO A 77 4.33 14.25 6.93
N TYR A 78 5.04 14.39 5.83
CA TYR A 78 5.69 15.63 5.43
C TYR A 78 5.18 16.09 4.05
N ALA A 79 5.09 17.40 3.86
CA ALA A 79 4.77 17.99 2.57
C ALA A 79 5.98 17.83 1.62
N PHE A 80 5.70 17.56 0.35
CA PHE A 80 6.72 17.44 -0.69
C PHE A 80 6.29 18.26 -1.90
N ASP A 81 7.05 19.29 -2.26
CA ASP A 81 6.74 20.11 -3.44
C ASP A 81 7.16 19.37 -4.71
N MET A 82 6.18 19.01 -5.53
CA MET A 82 6.40 18.34 -6.81
C MET A 82 6.72 19.33 -7.94
N GLY A 83 6.72 20.62 -7.66
CA GLY A 83 6.67 21.69 -8.65
C GLY A 83 5.24 21.88 -9.19
N GLY A 84 5.00 22.99 -9.88
CA GLY A 84 3.72 23.28 -10.53
C GLY A 84 2.55 23.52 -9.56
N GLY A 85 2.82 23.90 -8.31
CA GLY A 85 1.81 24.25 -7.31
C GLY A 85 1.13 23.06 -6.62
N PHE A 86 1.60 21.83 -6.86
CA PHE A 86 1.08 20.64 -6.20
C PHE A 86 2.02 20.17 -5.09
N VAL A 87 1.57 20.28 -3.83
CA VAL A 87 2.34 19.92 -2.63
C VAL A 87 1.63 18.80 -1.86
N PRO A 88 1.77 17.52 -2.29
CA PRO A 88 1.21 16.39 -1.58
C PRO A 88 1.96 16.09 -0.28
N PHE A 89 1.28 15.38 0.63
CA PHE A 89 1.92 14.77 1.79
C PHE A 89 2.40 13.35 1.48
N ARG A 90 3.59 13.03 2.02
CA ARG A 90 4.25 11.72 1.92
C ARG A 90 4.61 11.20 3.31
N LYS A 91 4.82 9.89 3.39
CA LYS A 91 5.41 9.24 4.56
C LYS A 91 6.43 8.20 4.10
N GLY A 92 7.56 8.10 4.79
CA GLY A 92 8.63 7.18 4.42
C GLY A 92 8.22 5.71 4.60
N VAL A 93 8.66 4.86 3.68
CA VAL A 93 8.45 3.41 3.70
C VAL A 93 9.74 2.71 3.32
N ASP A 94 10.18 1.76 4.13
CA ASP A 94 11.24 0.81 3.79
C ASP A 94 10.57 -0.37 3.06
N TYR A 95 10.62 -0.33 1.73
CA TYR A 95 10.07 -1.40 0.88
C TYR A 95 10.97 -2.63 0.92
N VAL A 96 10.34 -3.81 0.85
CA VAL A 96 11.04 -5.10 0.83
C VAL A 96 11.09 -5.67 -0.59
N PRO A 97 12.09 -6.50 -0.93
CA PRO A 97 12.08 -7.24 -2.18
C PRO A 97 10.81 -8.09 -2.31
N ALA A 98 10.08 -7.88 -3.41
CA ALA A 98 8.80 -8.51 -3.66
C ALA A 98 8.50 -8.52 -5.16
N ARG A 99 7.73 -9.50 -5.63
CA ARG A 99 7.17 -9.53 -7.00
C ARG A 99 5.73 -9.06 -7.00
N GLU A 100 5.26 -8.58 -8.15
CA GLU A 100 3.85 -8.22 -8.30
C GLU A 100 2.96 -9.47 -8.24
N ALA A 101 1.79 -9.33 -7.63
CA ALA A 101 0.84 -10.43 -7.44
C ALA A 101 -0.58 -10.00 -7.77
N ALA A 102 -1.24 -10.71 -8.69
CA ALA A 102 -2.65 -10.47 -9.01
C ALA A 102 -3.53 -10.72 -7.77
N ILE A 103 -4.56 -9.88 -7.58
CA ILE A 103 -5.46 -10.03 -6.42
C ILE A 103 -6.44 -11.21 -6.58
N ALA A 104 -6.80 -11.56 -7.82
CA ALA A 104 -7.88 -12.50 -8.13
C ALA A 104 -7.79 -13.85 -7.40
N PRO A 105 -6.61 -14.51 -7.31
CA PRO A 105 -6.47 -15.78 -6.58
C PRO A 105 -6.64 -15.66 -5.06
N LEU A 106 -6.51 -14.45 -4.50
CA LEU A 106 -6.52 -14.21 -3.06
C LEU A 106 -7.92 -13.84 -2.52
N LEU A 107 -8.85 -13.47 -3.41
CA LEU A 107 -10.14 -12.88 -3.05
C LEU A 107 -11.00 -13.74 -2.11
N ASP A 108 -10.97 -15.06 -2.25
CA ASP A 108 -11.75 -15.98 -1.38
C ASP A 108 -11.10 -16.22 -0.01
N HIS A 109 -9.85 -15.78 0.15
CA HIS A 109 -9.07 -16.01 1.35
C HIS A 109 -8.97 -14.77 2.24
N PHE A 110 -9.33 -13.60 1.73
CA PHE A 110 -9.29 -12.35 2.48
C PHE A 110 -10.46 -12.22 3.45
N GLU A 111 -10.16 -11.88 4.70
CA GLU A 111 -11.15 -11.57 5.74
C GLU A 111 -11.89 -10.26 5.46
N PHE A 112 -11.23 -9.27 4.84
CA PHE A 112 -11.89 -8.01 4.47
C PHE A 112 -12.91 -8.18 3.33
N VAL A 113 -12.85 -9.28 2.56
CA VAL A 113 -13.79 -9.56 1.46
C VAL A 113 -14.99 -10.32 1.99
N GLN A 114 -16.05 -9.59 2.36
CA GLN A 114 -17.30 -10.19 2.86
C GLN A 114 -18.21 -10.74 1.76
N ASP A 115 -18.11 -10.16 0.55
CA ASP A 115 -18.91 -10.55 -0.61
C ASP A 115 -18.04 -10.46 -1.85
N ARG A 116 -17.78 -11.61 -2.48
CA ARG A 116 -16.98 -11.70 -3.69
C ARG A 116 -17.58 -10.89 -4.84
N ALA A 117 -18.89 -10.74 -4.96
CA ALA A 117 -19.48 -9.90 -6.01
C ALA A 117 -19.16 -8.41 -5.83
N ARG A 118 -18.81 -7.99 -4.61
CA ARG A 118 -18.56 -6.60 -4.22
C ARG A 118 -17.17 -6.38 -3.61
N TRP A 119 -16.22 -7.27 -3.91
CA TRP A 119 -14.86 -7.24 -3.34
C TRP A 119 -14.14 -5.90 -3.55
N GLY A 120 -14.44 -5.22 -4.66
CA GLY A 120 -13.86 -3.93 -5.02
C GLY A 120 -14.26 -2.77 -4.08
N TYR A 121 -15.28 -2.93 -3.25
CA TYR A 121 -15.84 -1.84 -2.45
C TYR A 121 -14.84 -1.26 -1.44
N ALA A 122 -14.01 -2.09 -0.80
CA ALA A 122 -13.01 -1.61 0.16
C ALA A 122 -11.97 -0.67 -0.49
N PHE A 123 -11.64 -0.90 -1.76
CA PHE A 123 -10.60 -0.16 -2.47
C PHE A 123 -11.00 1.29 -2.77
N ARG A 124 -12.29 1.63 -2.72
CA ARG A 124 -12.78 3.01 -2.93
C ARG A 124 -12.29 4.00 -1.86
N PHE A 125 -11.83 3.52 -0.71
CA PHE A 125 -11.35 4.36 0.39
C PHE A 125 -9.93 4.91 0.16
N GLY A 126 -9.17 4.37 -0.79
CA GLY A 126 -7.80 4.81 -1.09
C GLY A 126 -6.74 4.33 -0.08
N LEU A 127 -7.13 4.14 1.18
CA LEU A 127 -6.31 3.56 2.24
C LEU A 127 -7.22 2.95 3.32
N PHE A 128 -7.06 1.65 3.60
CA PHE A 128 -7.85 0.95 4.62
C PHE A 128 -7.01 -0.08 5.37
N ALA A 129 -7.44 -0.38 6.60
CA ALA A 129 -6.78 -1.36 7.45
C ALA A 129 -7.26 -2.78 7.11
N VAL A 130 -6.36 -3.76 7.26
CA VAL A 130 -6.62 -5.19 7.09
C VAL A 130 -6.05 -5.97 8.25
N SER A 131 -6.40 -7.26 8.37
CA SER A 131 -5.86 -8.12 9.41
C SER A 131 -4.41 -8.54 9.14
N ASP A 132 -3.75 -9.14 10.14
CA ASP A 132 -2.45 -9.80 9.93
C ASP A 132 -2.58 -10.98 8.96
N HIS A 133 -3.70 -11.71 8.98
CA HIS A 133 -3.97 -12.81 8.05
C HIS A 133 -3.98 -12.32 6.59
N ASP A 134 -4.72 -11.25 6.30
CA ASP A 134 -4.77 -10.67 4.95
C ASP A 134 -3.40 -10.18 4.48
N MET A 135 -2.62 -9.56 5.38
CA MET A 135 -1.28 -9.09 5.05
C MET A 135 -0.30 -10.24 4.78
N ARG A 136 -0.41 -11.37 5.49
CA ARG A 136 0.36 -12.59 5.21
C ARG A 136 0.05 -13.15 3.83
N LEU A 137 -1.23 -13.27 3.47
CA LEU A 137 -1.64 -13.73 2.14
C LEU A 137 -1.04 -12.86 1.03
N ILE A 138 -1.00 -11.55 1.22
CA ILE A 138 -0.38 -10.61 0.27
C ILE A 138 1.13 -10.85 0.22
N ALA A 139 1.81 -10.90 1.36
CA ALA A 139 3.25 -11.11 1.44
C ALA A 139 3.68 -12.42 0.75
N ASP A 140 2.97 -13.52 1.01
CA ASP A 140 3.22 -14.83 0.42
C ASP A 140 3.01 -14.81 -1.10
N ALA A 141 1.91 -14.21 -1.56
CA ALA A 141 1.61 -14.09 -2.98
C ALA A 141 2.67 -13.24 -3.72
N MET A 142 3.21 -12.23 -3.05
CA MET A 142 4.28 -11.36 -3.54
C MET A 142 5.68 -11.95 -3.33
N GLY A 143 5.82 -13.14 -2.73
CA GLY A 143 7.12 -13.76 -2.42
C GLY A 143 8.00 -12.89 -1.52
N ALA A 144 7.41 -12.06 -0.67
CA ALA A 144 8.12 -11.22 0.27
C ALA A 144 8.47 -12.02 1.54
N SER A 145 9.66 -11.78 2.11
CA SER A 145 10.07 -12.43 3.35
C SER A 145 9.20 -11.97 4.53
N ALA A 146 8.57 -12.93 5.21
CA ALA A 146 7.82 -12.67 6.43
C ALA A 146 8.69 -12.03 7.52
N ASP A 147 9.94 -12.47 7.65
CA ASP A 147 10.91 -11.90 8.61
C ASP A 147 11.16 -10.42 8.34
N SER A 148 11.33 -10.04 7.08
CA SER A 148 11.54 -8.64 6.67
C SER A 148 10.34 -7.75 6.94
N LEU A 149 9.16 -8.34 7.11
CA LEU A 149 7.92 -7.65 7.45
C LEU A 149 7.54 -7.82 8.93
N HIS A 150 8.31 -8.58 9.70
CA HIS A 150 7.96 -9.00 11.06
C HIS A 150 6.59 -9.67 11.14
N LEU A 151 6.21 -10.44 10.11
CA LEU A 151 4.97 -11.22 10.08
C LEU A 151 5.20 -12.55 10.78
#